data_AF-A0A1M6FMC4-F1
#
_entry.id   AF-A0A1M6FMC4-F1
#
_cell.length_a   1.000
_cell.length_b   1.000
_cell.length_c   1.000
_cell.angle_alpha   90.00
_cell.angle_beta   90.00
_cell.angle_gamma   90.00
#
_symmetry.space_group_name_H-M   'P 1'
#
loop_
_entity.id
_entity.type
_entity.pdbx_description
1 polymer ?
#
loop_
_entity_poly.entity_id
_entity_poly.type
_entity_poly.pdbx_seq_one_letter_code
_entity_poly.pdbx_strand_id
1 'polypeptide(L)'
;MPPKTNTDPVEGDVYRTSPDTSASGDVHGENKRICGVVELTRRSVLTLTRTTRPEKHARKLESAKNKQMGLTKAAWWTDVNQRPLSRSWLADPDRVEYLGRLPEPESTQLAEFWQMSKMLGRTNL
;
A
#
# COMPACT_ATOMS: atom_id res chain seq x y z
N MET A 1 1.53 6.27 -22.79
CA MET A 1 2.70 6.76 -22.02
C MET A 1 3.29 5.55 -21.32
N PRO A 2 4.61 5.29 -21.39
CA PRO A 2 5.21 4.31 -20.50
C PRO A 2 5.02 4.77 -19.04
N PRO A 3 4.92 3.86 -18.07
CA PRO A 3 4.61 4.24 -16.69
C PRO A 3 5.73 5.09 -16.11
N LYS A 4 5.35 6.07 -15.28
CA LYS A 4 6.29 6.82 -14.44
C LYS A 4 6.89 5.86 -13.42
N THR A 5 8.06 5.29 -13.66
CA THR A 5 8.72 4.46 -12.65
C THR A 5 9.23 5.38 -11.54
N ASN A 6 8.74 5.23 -10.31
CA ASN A 6 9.32 5.90 -9.15
C ASN A 6 10.16 4.91 -8.34
N THR A 7 11.48 5.00 -8.48
CA THR A 7 12.45 4.15 -7.75
C THR A 7 12.90 4.75 -6.43
N ASP A 8 12.59 6.03 -6.20
CA ASP A 8 12.86 6.77 -4.96
C ASP A 8 11.53 7.11 -4.27
N PRO A 9 10.93 6.11 -3.59
CA PRO A 9 9.60 6.23 -3.03
C PRO A 9 9.58 7.21 -1.87
N VAL A 10 8.44 7.88 -1.68
CA VAL A 10 8.14 8.71 -0.51
C VAL A 10 6.86 8.24 0.18
N GLU A 11 6.69 8.62 1.45
CA GLU A 11 5.45 8.36 2.17
C GLU A 11 4.24 9.00 1.45
N GLY A 12 3.14 8.22 1.39
CA GLY A 12 1.94 8.56 0.63
C GLY A 12 2.00 8.19 -0.86
N ASP A 13 3.13 7.71 -1.40
CA ASP A 13 3.15 7.14 -2.74
C ASP A 13 2.25 5.89 -2.82
N VAL A 14 1.62 5.68 -3.96
CA VAL A 14 0.74 4.53 -4.21
C VAL A 14 1.24 3.75 -5.40
N TYR A 15 1.26 2.44 -5.21
CA TYR A 15 1.67 1.48 -6.21
C TYR A 15 0.59 0.44 -6.45
N ARG A 16 0.52 -0.08 -7.67
CA ARG A 16 -0.14 -1.33 -8.00
C ARG A 16 0.92 -2.44 -7.97
N THR A 17 0.72 -3.44 -7.13
CA THR A 17 1.71 -4.48 -6.84
C THR A 17 1.20 -5.86 -7.27
N SER A 18 2.09 -6.68 -7.82
CA SER A 18 1.79 -8.04 -8.22
C SER A 18 1.42 -8.92 -7.02
N PRO A 19 0.56 -9.94 -7.18
CA PRO A 19 0.21 -10.89 -6.11
C PRO A 19 1.43 -11.51 -5.40
N ASP A 20 2.49 -11.81 -6.15
CA ASP A 20 3.73 -12.43 -5.66
C ASP A 20 4.58 -11.53 -4.74
N THR A 21 4.20 -10.26 -4.59
CA THR A 21 4.78 -9.34 -3.59
C THR A 21 4.20 -9.54 -2.18
N SER A 22 3.20 -10.42 -2.01
CA SER A 22 2.65 -10.78 -0.70
C SER A 22 3.62 -11.66 0.08
N ALA A 23 3.99 -11.26 1.30
CA ALA A 23 4.82 -12.08 2.19
C ALA A 23 4.14 -13.42 2.56
N SER A 24 2.80 -13.44 2.62
CA SER A 24 2.01 -14.62 3.01
C SER A 24 1.48 -15.43 1.81
N GLY A 25 1.88 -15.08 0.59
CA GLY A 25 1.17 -15.50 -0.63
C GLY A 25 -0.16 -14.73 -0.78
N ASP A 26 -0.63 -14.51 -2.01
CA ASP A 26 -1.92 -13.87 -2.24
C ASP A 26 -3.02 -14.93 -2.25
N VAL A 27 -3.73 -15.09 -1.13
CA VAL A 27 -4.90 -15.99 -1.04
C VAL A 27 -6.11 -15.49 -1.83
N HIS A 28 -6.03 -14.31 -2.45
CA HIS A 28 -7.13 -13.65 -3.15
C HIS A 28 -6.92 -13.59 -4.69
N GLY A 29 -6.11 -14.49 -5.25
CA GLY A 29 -5.98 -14.72 -6.70
C GLY A 29 -4.95 -13.84 -7.41
N GLU A 30 -5.00 -13.81 -8.75
CA GLU A 30 -3.94 -13.25 -9.61
C GLU A 30 -3.99 -11.73 -9.82
N ASN A 31 -4.97 -11.05 -9.24
CA ASN A 31 -5.15 -9.62 -9.46
C ASN A 31 -4.07 -8.79 -8.73
N LYS A 32 -3.49 -7.79 -9.39
CA LYS A 32 -2.62 -6.82 -8.72
C LYS A 32 -3.36 -6.06 -7.61
N ARG A 33 -2.65 -5.68 -6.53
CA ARG A 33 -3.19 -4.98 -5.36
C ARG A 33 -2.74 -3.53 -5.33
N ILE A 34 -3.52 -2.67 -4.69
CA ILE A 34 -3.13 -1.28 -4.47
C ILE A 34 -2.47 -1.17 -3.10
N CYS A 35 -1.29 -0.58 -3.04
CA CYS A 35 -0.48 -0.44 -1.83
C CYS A 35 -0.03 1.01 -1.67
N GLY A 36 -0.26 1.58 -0.49
CA GLY A 36 0.19 2.92 -0.12
C GLY A 36 1.43 2.85 0.77
N VAL A 37 2.46 3.63 0.46
CA VAL A 37 3.72 3.70 1.21
C VAL A 37 3.50 4.44 2.52
N VAL A 38 3.92 3.81 3.62
CA VAL A 38 3.77 4.35 4.97
C VAL A 38 5.07 4.47 5.74
N GLU A 39 6.13 3.79 5.30
CA GLU A 39 7.45 3.89 5.92
C GLU A 39 8.53 3.39 4.96
N LEU A 40 9.68 4.08 4.97
CA LEU A 40 10.85 3.72 4.19
C LEU A 40 11.91 3.09 5.08
N THR A 41 12.39 1.91 4.70
CA THR A 41 13.56 1.29 5.34
C THR A 41 14.75 1.25 4.37
N ARG A 42 15.91 0.84 4.90
CA ARG A 42 17.12 0.67 4.08
C ARG A 42 16.93 -0.36 2.96
N ARG A 43 16.16 -1.42 3.18
CA ARG A 43 16.03 -2.55 2.24
C ARG A 43 14.67 -2.63 1.55
N SER A 44 13.63 -2.08 2.17
CA SER A 44 12.26 -2.22 1.70
C SER A 44 11.42 -0.98 1.96
N VAL A 45 10.27 -0.95 1.31
CA VAL A 45 9.19 0.01 1.50
C VAL A 45 8.06 -0.69 2.21
N LEU A 46 7.64 -0.21 3.38
CA LEU A 46 6.48 -0.75 4.08
C LEU A 46 5.22 -0.12 3.52
N THR A 47 4.20 -0.94 3.32
CA THR A 47 2.96 -0.52 2.68
C THR A 47 1.72 -1.05 3.40
N LEU A 48 0.63 -0.31 3.24
CA LEU A 48 -0.71 -0.76 3.60
C LEU A 48 -1.49 -1.09 2.34
N THR A 49 -2.29 -2.16 2.40
CA THR A 49 -3.09 -2.62 1.26
C THR A 49 -4.44 -1.90 1.23
N ARG A 50 -4.88 -1.49 0.04
CA ARG A 50 -6.22 -0.93 -0.21
C ARG A 50 -7.17 -2.04 -0.65
N THR A 51 -8.33 -2.15 -0.02
CA THR A 51 -9.35 -3.15 -0.36
C THR A 51 -10.77 -2.60 -0.24
N THR A 52 -11.68 -3.06 -1.09
CA THR A 52 -13.12 -2.78 -0.97
C THR A 52 -13.85 -3.85 -0.14
N ARG A 53 -13.13 -4.83 0.40
CA ARG A 53 -13.68 -5.94 1.20
C ARG A 53 -12.72 -6.24 2.36
N PRO A 54 -12.58 -5.33 3.32
CA PRO A 54 -11.68 -5.54 4.44
C PRO A 54 -12.25 -6.63 5.37
N GLU A 55 -11.38 -7.37 6.05
CA GLU A 55 -11.81 -8.37 7.02
C GLU A 55 -12.64 -7.73 8.14
N LYS A 56 -13.53 -8.53 8.76
CA LYS A 56 -14.48 -8.04 9.76
C LYS A 56 -13.77 -7.33 10.93
N HIS A 57 -12.64 -7.88 11.37
CA HIS A 57 -11.86 -7.41 12.51
C HIS A 57 -10.65 -6.54 12.13
N ALA A 58 -10.42 -6.31 10.82
CA ALA A 58 -9.33 -5.47 10.38
C ALA A 58 -9.53 -4.02 10.82
N ARG A 59 -8.45 -3.36 11.21
CA ARG A 59 -8.44 -1.89 11.32
C ARG A 59 -8.55 -1.31 9.92
N LYS A 60 -9.29 -0.21 9.80
CA LYS A 60 -9.68 0.39 8.53
C LYS A 60 -9.49 1.89 8.61
N LEU A 61 -8.81 2.46 7.61
CA LEU A 61 -8.84 3.87 7.31
C LEU A 61 -9.58 4.03 5.98
N GLU A 62 -10.53 4.96 5.90
CA GLU A 62 -11.27 5.19 4.67
C GLU A 62 -10.37 5.75 3.57
N SER A 63 -10.60 5.32 2.32
CA SER A 63 -9.91 5.83 1.15
C SER A 63 -10.91 6.23 0.08
N ALA A 64 -10.87 7.48 -0.33
CA ALA A 64 -11.74 8.00 -1.37
C ALA A 64 -11.40 7.39 -2.74
N LYS A 65 -12.33 7.53 -3.69
CA LYS A 65 -12.03 7.30 -5.11
C LYS A 65 -11.08 8.39 -5.60
N ASN A 66 -10.10 8.04 -6.42
CA ASN A 66 -9.19 8.96 -7.09
C ASN A 66 -8.98 8.49 -8.53
N LYS A 67 -9.67 9.15 -9.47
CA LYS A 67 -9.65 8.76 -10.90
C LYS A 67 -8.27 8.93 -11.54
N GLN A 68 -7.50 9.94 -11.12
CA GLN A 68 -6.18 10.21 -11.70
C GLN A 68 -5.19 9.06 -11.42
N MET A 69 -5.34 8.42 -10.26
CA MET A 69 -4.53 7.26 -9.83
C MET A 69 -5.20 5.91 -10.17
N GLY A 70 -6.29 5.91 -10.94
CA GLY A 70 -7.04 4.69 -11.27
C GLY A 70 -7.78 4.04 -10.09
N LEU A 71 -7.97 4.74 -8.97
CA LEU A 71 -8.72 4.29 -7.80
C LEU A 71 -10.23 4.55 -8.02
N THR A 72 -10.90 3.63 -8.70
CA THR A 72 -12.25 3.86 -9.24
C THR A 72 -13.39 3.82 -8.21
N LYS A 73 -13.17 3.21 -7.05
CA LYS A 73 -14.16 3.03 -5.98
C LYS A 73 -13.62 3.51 -4.65
N ALA A 74 -14.50 3.98 -3.76
CA ALA A 74 -14.17 4.14 -2.35
C ALA A 74 -13.80 2.78 -1.75
N ALA A 75 -12.88 2.77 -0.80
CA ALA A 75 -12.28 1.56 -0.24
C ALA A 75 -11.74 1.85 1.16
N TRP A 76 -10.97 0.90 1.70
CA TRP A 76 -10.27 1.06 2.96
C TRP A 76 -8.80 0.68 2.82
N TRP A 77 -7.94 1.43 3.48
CA TRP A 77 -6.57 1.02 3.80
C TRP A 77 -6.60 0.11 5.02
N THR A 78 -5.88 -1.00 4.96
CA THR A 78 -5.80 -1.98 6.05
C THR A 78 -4.36 -2.38 6.30
N ASP A 79 -4.07 -2.67 7.56
CA ASP A 79 -2.80 -3.23 8.03
C ASP A 79 -2.76 -4.76 8.02
N VAL A 80 -3.80 -5.38 7.48
CA VAL A 80 -3.84 -6.82 7.18
C VAL A 80 -3.26 -7.05 5.79
N ASN A 81 -2.57 -8.18 5.59
CA ASN A 81 -1.93 -8.55 4.33
C ASN A 81 -0.98 -7.47 3.80
N GLN A 82 -0.11 -6.97 4.69
CA GLN A 82 0.94 -5.99 4.34
C GLN A 82 1.89 -6.56 3.30
N ARG A 83 2.39 -5.69 2.43
CA ARG A 83 3.27 -6.05 1.31
C ARG A 83 4.53 -5.20 1.37
N PRO A 84 5.53 -5.59 2.20
CA PRO A 84 6.81 -4.92 2.16
C PRO A 84 7.43 -5.12 0.77
N LEU A 85 7.69 -4.02 0.07
CA LEU A 85 8.26 -4.08 -1.28
C LEU A 85 9.77 -3.95 -1.19
N SER A 86 10.52 -4.90 -1.76
CA SER A 86 11.96 -4.72 -1.96
C SER A 86 12.20 -3.50 -2.84
N ARG A 87 13.24 -2.71 -2.53
CA ARG A 87 13.62 -1.57 -3.39
C ARG A 87 13.94 -2.00 -4.83
N SER A 88 14.48 -3.21 -5.02
CA SER A 88 14.73 -3.76 -6.36
C SER A 88 13.44 -3.99 -7.17
N TRP A 89 12.30 -4.22 -6.51
CA TRP A 89 11.03 -4.41 -7.20
C TRP A 89 10.43 -3.10 -7.72
N LEU A 90 10.82 -1.95 -7.17
CA LEU A 90 10.32 -0.65 -7.65
C LEU A 90 10.79 -0.33 -9.07
N ALA A 91 11.89 -0.95 -9.49
CA ALA A 91 12.41 -0.86 -10.86
C ALA A 91 11.81 -1.92 -11.81
N ASP A 92 11.01 -2.87 -11.29
CA ASP A 92 10.41 -3.97 -12.04
C ASP A 92 8.93 -3.67 -12.34
N PRO A 93 8.57 -3.29 -13.58
CA PRO A 93 7.20 -2.89 -13.93
C PRO A 93 6.20 -4.06 -13.89
N ASP A 94 6.66 -5.30 -13.98
CA ASP A 94 5.77 -6.46 -13.86
C ASP A 94 5.32 -6.62 -12.41
N ARG A 95 6.22 -6.35 -11.46
CA ARG A 95 5.95 -6.40 -10.02
C ARG A 95 5.27 -5.16 -9.47
N VAL A 96 5.72 -3.98 -9.86
CA VAL A 96 5.31 -2.71 -9.24
C VAL A 96 5.08 -1.65 -10.30
N GLU A 97 3.88 -1.07 -10.29
CA GLU A 97 3.50 0.06 -11.12
C GLU A 97 3.16 1.25 -10.23
N TYR A 98 3.82 2.39 -10.43
CA TYR A 98 3.51 3.63 -9.69
C TYR A 98 2.21 4.26 -10.20
N LEU A 99 1.33 4.62 -9.29
CA LEU A 99 0.02 5.23 -9.60
C LEU A 99 -0.05 6.72 -9.27
N GLY A 100 0.88 7.24 -8.48
CA GLY A 100 0.89 8.63 -8.01
C GLY A 100 0.99 8.72 -6.50
N ARG A 101 0.87 9.95 -5.98
CA ARG A 101 0.92 10.24 -4.55
C ARG A 101 -0.45 10.62 -4.04
N LEU A 102 -0.81 10.13 -2.85
CA LEU A 102 -2.04 10.54 -2.18
C LEU A 102 -2.03 12.04 -1.91
N PRO A 103 -3.17 12.73 -2.09
CA PRO A 103 -3.29 14.12 -1.68
C PRO A 103 -3.37 14.22 -0.16
N GLU A 104 -2.99 15.39 0.37
CA GLU A 104 -3.35 15.74 1.74
C GLU A 104 -4.86 15.97 1.86
N PRO A 105 -5.50 15.61 3.00
CA PRO A 105 -4.88 15.07 4.22
C PRO A 105 -4.72 13.53 4.23
N GLU A 106 -5.08 12.82 3.15
CA GLU A 106 -5.14 11.34 3.14
C GLU A 106 -3.75 10.71 3.35
N SER A 107 -2.69 11.28 2.76
CA SER A 107 -1.31 10.81 2.97
C SER A 107 -0.89 10.89 4.44
N THR A 108 -1.17 12.00 5.11
CA THR A 108 -0.88 12.17 6.56
C THR A 108 -1.65 11.15 7.40
N GLN A 109 -2.95 11.01 7.14
CA GLN A 109 -3.80 10.05 7.87
C GLN A 109 -3.33 8.60 7.68
N LEU A 110 -2.84 8.25 6.49
CA LEU A 110 -2.30 6.93 6.21
C LEU A 110 -1.04 6.63 7.04
N ALA A 111 -0.14 7.61 7.15
CA ALA A 111 1.06 7.49 7.97
C ALA A 111 0.72 7.39 9.47
N GLU A 112 -0.21 8.21 9.96
CA GLU A 112 -0.70 8.16 11.36
C GLU A 112 -1.34 6.81 11.69
N PHE A 113 -2.18 6.29 10.79
CA PHE A 113 -2.80 4.98 10.92
C PHE A 113 -1.75 3.88 11.05
N TRP A 114 -0.66 3.94 10.28
CA TRP A 114 0.45 3.00 10.40
C TRP A 114 1.16 3.08 11.77
N GLN A 115 1.41 4.28 12.30
CA GLN A 115 2.03 4.43 13.61
C GLN A 115 1.15 3.83 14.73
N MET A 116 -0.17 4.05 14.68
CA MET A 116 -1.11 3.44 15.62
C MET A 116 -1.09 1.91 15.53
N SER A 117 -1.07 1.36 14.31
CA SER A 117 -1.01 -0.08 14.09
C SER A 117 0.26 -0.72 14.67
N LYS A 118 1.42 -0.06 14.51
CA LYS A 118 2.70 -0.53 15.08
C LYS A 118 2.74 -0.49 16.60
N MET A 119 2.21 0.56 17.23
CA MET A 119 2.22 0.68 18.70
C MET A 119 1.44 -0.45 19.36
N LEU A 120 0.28 -0.80 18.81
CA LEU A 120 -0.55 -1.89 19.33
C LEU A 120 0.05 -3.28 19.06
N GLY A 121 0.81 -3.45 17.97
CA GLY A 121 1.58 -4.67 17.72
C GLY A 121 2.73 -4.89 18.72
N ARG A 122 3.22 -3.82 19.36
CA ARG A 122 4.22 -3.89 20.44
C ARG A 122 3.63 -4.18 21.81
N THR A 123 2.34 -3.93 22.03
CA THR A 123 1.68 -4.18 23.33
C THR A 123 1.36 -5.66 23.56
N ASN A 124 1.48 -6.51 22.53
CA ASN A 124 1.29 -7.96 22.60
C ASN A 124 2.61 -8.76 22.58
N LEU A 125 3.72 -8.16 23.01
CA LEU A 125 5.01 -8.83 23.25
C LEU A 125 5.40 -8.71 24.72
#